data_AF-V4B276-F1
#
_entry.id   AF-V4B276-F1
#
_cell.length_a   1.000
_cell.length_b   1.000
_cell.length_c   1.000
_cell.angle_alpha   90.00
_cell.angle_beta   90.00
_cell.angle_gamma   90.00
#
_symmetry.space_group_name_H-M   'P 1'
#
loop_
_entity.id
_entity.type
_entity.pdbx_description
1 polymer ?
#
loop_
_entity_poly.entity_id
_entity_poly.type
_entity_poly.pdbx_seq_one_letter_code
_entity_poly.pdbx_strand_id
1 'polypeptide(L)'
;MTDWNNILKRNREYIKAKNKIKTQVENNRLQQLRLTENLQTLFQTILKSQEDIKKRLESPIEPSPHKDPPIEYGGIKTLDDIKRLFSNPDPDLPKSISPIVDDEGLLFNGFRIRFC
;
A
#
# COMPACT_ATOMS: atom_id res chain seq x y z
N MET A 1 52.73 -30.49 -40.96
CA MET A 1 51.31 -30.40 -41.37
C MET A 1 50.35 -30.37 -40.18
N THR A 2 50.60 -31.17 -39.14
CA THR A 2 49.75 -31.31 -37.94
C THR A 2 49.56 -30.01 -37.15
N ASP A 3 50.60 -29.19 -37.02
CA ASP A 3 50.52 -27.91 -36.28
C ASP A 3 49.59 -26.90 -36.94
N TRP A 4 49.60 -26.81 -38.27
CA TRP A 4 48.70 -25.94 -39.02
C TRP A 4 47.24 -26.33 -38.85
N ASN A 5 46.93 -27.63 -38.87
CA ASN A 5 45.56 -28.11 -38.63
C ASN A 5 45.08 -27.78 -37.21
N ASN A 6 45.96 -27.90 -36.22
CA ASN A 6 45.65 -27.53 -34.84
C ASN A 6 45.40 -26.02 -34.68
N ILE A 7 46.19 -25.18 -35.34
CA ILE A 7 46.02 -23.72 -35.36
C ILE A 7 44.67 -23.34 -35.98
N LEU A 8 44.33 -23.93 -37.14
CA LEU A 8 43.05 -23.67 -37.81
C LEU A 8 41.85 -24.07 -36.94
N LYS A 9 41.92 -25.23 -36.27
CA LYS A 9 40.88 -25.69 -35.36
C LYS A 9 40.68 -24.71 -34.20
N ARG A 10 41.76 -24.28 -33.54
CA ARG A 10 41.72 -23.31 -32.44
C ARG A 10 41.14 -21.97 -32.88
N ASN A 11 41.54 -21.46 -34.04
CA ASN A 11 40.99 -20.20 -34.58
C ASN A 11 39.49 -20.30 -34.84
N ARG A 12 39.00 -21.44 -35.34
CA ARG A 12 37.56 -21.66 -35.55
C ARG A 12 36.79 -21.68 -34.23
N GLU A 13 37.33 -22.32 -33.20
CA GLU A 13 36.75 -22.34 -31.85
C GLU A 13 36.75 -20.95 -31.22
N TYR A 14 37.84 -20.19 -31.35
CA TYR A 14 37.94 -18.82 -30.90
C TYR A 14 36.87 -17.92 -31.54
N ILE A 15 36.68 -17.99 -32.86
CA ILE A 15 35.65 -17.19 -33.56
C ILE A 15 34.25 -17.54 -33.06
N LYS A 16 33.96 -18.83 -32.86
CA LYS A 16 32.67 -19.28 -32.30
C LYS A 16 32.44 -18.73 -30.90
N ALA A 17 33.43 -18.85 -30.01
CA ALA A 17 33.34 -18.36 -28.64
C ALA A 17 33.17 -16.83 -28.62
N LYS A 18 33.95 -16.10 -29.42
CA LYS A 18 33.86 -14.65 -29.57
C LYS A 18 32.47 -14.21 -30.02
N ASN A 19 31.89 -14.88 -31.01
CA ASN A 19 30.55 -14.58 -31.49
C ASN A 19 29.49 -14.86 -30.42
N LYS A 20 29.60 -15.99 -29.71
CA LYS A 20 28.70 -16.32 -28.60
C LYS A 20 28.72 -15.26 -27.50
N ILE A 21 29.92 -14.83 -27.09
CA ILE A 21 30.09 -13.77 -26.08
C ILE A 21 29.48 -12.46 -26.59
N LYS A 22 29.75 -12.08 -27.84
CA LYS A 22 29.18 -10.86 -28.44
C LYS A 22 27.64 -10.88 -28.40
N THR A 23 27.01 -11.98 -28.80
CA THR A 23 25.56 -12.13 -28.73
C THR A 23 25.03 -12.07 -27.30
N GLN A 24 25.72 -12.72 -26.35
CA GLN A 24 25.31 -12.71 -24.95
C GLN A 24 25.40 -11.30 -24.35
N VAL A 25 26.47 -10.55 -24.64
CA VAL A 25 26.62 -9.17 -24.17
C VAL A 25 25.50 -8.28 -24.70
N GLU A 26 25.15 -8.40 -25.98
CA GLU A 26 24.06 -7.61 -26.56
C GLU A 26 22.70 -7.97 -25.96
N ASN A 27 22.42 -9.26 -25.76
CA ASN A 27 21.20 -9.70 -25.10
C ASN A 27 21.09 -9.17 -23.67
N ASN A 28 22.19 -9.22 -22.91
CA ASN A 28 22.24 -8.68 -21.55
C ASN A 28 21.98 -7.17 -21.55
N ARG A 29 22.57 -6.43 -22.48
CA ARG A 29 22.35 -4.98 -22.65
C ARG A 29 20.88 -4.68 -22.93
N LEU A 30 20.24 -5.42 -23.85
CA LEU A 30 18.83 -5.24 -24.18
C LEU A 30 17.91 -5.56 -22.99
N GLN A 31 18.21 -6.60 -22.22
CA GLN A 31 17.46 -6.92 -21.00
C GLN A 31 17.59 -5.82 -19.95
N GLN A 32 18.80 -5.30 -19.72
CA GLN A 32 19.02 -4.19 -18.79
C GLN A 32 18.27 -2.92 -19.19
N LEU A 33 18.25 -2.59 -20.49
CA LEU A 33 17.49 -1.46 -21.00
C LEU A 33 15.99 -1.61 -20.71
N ARG A 34 15.40 -2.76 -21.04
CA ARG A 34 13.99 -3.05 -20.77
C ARG A 34 13.65 -2.97 -19.27
N LEU A 35 14.52 -3.52 -18.42
CA LEU A 35 14.34 -3.44 -16.97
C LEU A 35 14.37 -1.99 -16.48
N THR A 36 15.28 -1.17 -17.00
CA THR A 36 15.41 0.25 -16.66
C THR A 36 14.17 1.03 -17.08
N GLU A 37 13.69 0.83 -18.31
CA GLU A 37 12.46 1.46 -18.83
C GLU A 37 11.22 1.10 -18.00
N ASN A 38 11.08 -0.19 -17.66
CA ASN A 38 9.98 -0.66 -16.82
C ASN A 38 10.02 -0.06 -15.42
N LEU A 39 11.19 -0.04 -14.76
CA LEU A 39 11.36 0.55 -13.44
C LEU A 39 11.07 2.05 -13.46
N GLN A 40 11.59 2.78 -14.46
CA GLN A 40 11.31 4.20 -14.61
C GLN A 40 9.81 4.45 -14.74
N THR A 41 9.11 3.67 -15.55
CA THR A 41 7.66 3.80 -15.75
C THR A 41 6.89 3.53 -14.45
N LEU A 42 7.22 2.45 -13.74
CA LEU A 42 6.60 2.10 -12.46
C LEU A 42 6.78 3.21 -11.42
N PHE A 43 7.99 3.75 -11.28
CA PHE A 43 8.25 4.86 -10.35
C PHE A 43 7.43 6.10 -10.72
N GLN A 44 7.36 6.47 -12.00
CA GLN A 44 6.54 7.61 -12.44
C GLN A 44 5.05 7.40 -12.14
N THR A 45 4.52 6.20 -12.39
CA THR A 45 3.12 5.87 -12.08
C THR A 45 2.83 5.94 -10.58
N ILE A 46 3.72 5.38 -9.75
CA ILE A 46 3.59 5.42 -8.29
C ILE A 46 3.62 6.86 -7.79
N LEU A 47 4.60 7.67 -8.22
CA LEU A 47 4.71 9.08 -7.83
C LEU A 47 3.45 9.87 -8.20
N LYS A 48 2.92 9.68 -9.42
CA LYS A 48 1.67 10.31 -9.84
C LYS A 48 0.50 9.89 -8.95
N SER A 49 0.36 8.59 -8.67
CA SER A 49 -0.71 8.09 -7.80
C SER A 49 -0.62 8.65 -6.38
N GLN A 50 0.58 8.79 -5.83
CA GLN A 50 0.79 9.37 -4.49
C GLN A 50 0.39 10.85 -4.46
N GLU A 51 0.78 11.62 -5.48
CA GLU A 51 0.39 13.02 -5.64
C GLU A 51 -1.13 13.18 -5.76
N ASP A 52 -1.79 12.33 -6.56
CA ASP A 52 -3.24 12.36 -6.73
C ASP A 52 -3.99 12.00 -5.42
N ILE A 53 -3.49 11.02 -4.65
CA ILE A 53 -4.05 10.67 -3.33
C ILE A 53 -3.87 11.84 -2.36
N LYS A 54 -2.67 12.44 -2.31
CA LYS A 54 -2.39 13.59 -1.45
C LYS A 54 -3.33 14.76 -1.75
N LYS A 55 -3.54 15.11 -3.02
CA LYS A 55 -4.50 16.15 -3.43
C LYS A 55 -5.93 15.87 -2.99
N ARG A 56 -6.36 14.61 -3.02
CA ARG A 56 -7.70 14.22 -2.54
C ARG A 56 -7.83 14.33 -1.02
N LEU A 57 -6.76 14.08 -0.28
CA LEU A 57 -6.71 14.23 1.17
C LEU A 57 -6.61 15.70 1.60
N GLU A 58 -5.94 16.54 0.81
CA GLU A 58 -5.82 17.98 1.04
C GLU A 58 -7.01 18.80 0.50
N SER A 59 -7.86 18.20 -0.32
CA SER A 59 -9.09 18.84 -0.78
C SER A 59 -9.93 19.22 0.45
N PRO A 60 -10.29 20.50 0.62
CA PRO A 60 -11.24 20.89 1.64
C PRO A 60 -12.49 20.06 1.43
N ILE A 61 -12.91 19.34 2.46
CA ILE A 61 -14.33 19.02 2.60
C ILE A 61 -14.99 20.39 2.57
N GLU A 62 -15.61 20.77 1.45
CA GLU A 62 -16.57 21.88 1.50
C GLU A 62 -17.50 21.50 2.66
N PRO A 63 -17.63 22.35 3.70
CA PRO A 63 -18.64 22.10 4.70
C PRO A 63 -19.95 22.12 3.95
N SER A 64 -20.48 20.93 3.65
CA SER A 64 -21.86 20.80 3.20
C SER A 64 -22.67 21.55 4.24
N PRO A 65 -23.55 22.49 3.86
CA PRO A 65 -24.48 23.09 4.78
C PRO A 65 -25.56 22.06 5.13
N HIS A 66 -25.15 20.92 5.70
CA HIS A 66 -26.03 20.09 6.49
C HIS A 66 -26.29 20.88 7.78
N LYS A 67 -27.28 21.77 7.67
CA LYS A 67 -28.15 22.12 8.79
C LYS A 67 -28.90 20.85 9.19
N ASP A 68 -28.19 19.88 9.72
CA ASP A 68 -28.83 18.87 10.53
C ASP A 68 -29.30 19.62 11.79
N PRO A 69 -30.61 19.57 12.12
CA PRO A 69 -31.08 20.16 13.36
C PRO A 69 -30.23 19.59 14.50
N PRO A 70 -29.93 20.38 15.54
CA PRO A 70 -29.19 19.88 16.69
C PRO A 70 -29.86 18.59 17.12
N ILE A 71 -29.15 17.47 16.98
CA ILE A 71 -29.56 16.24 17.64
C ILE A 71 -29.51 16.63 19.10
N GLU A 72 -30.68 16.77 19.74
CA GLU A 72 -30.79 16.75 21.19
C GLU A 72 -30.26 15.39 21.63
N TYR A 73 -28.93 15.29 21.71
CA TYR A 73 -28.29 14.21 22.43
C TYR A 73 -28.70 14.44 23.88
N GLY A 74 -29.71 13.69 24.32
CA GLY A 74 -29.77 13.20 25.69
C GLY A 74 -28.48 12.41 25.92
N GLY A 75 -27.38 13.13 26.14
CA GLY A 75 -26.04 12.61 26.07
C GLY A 75 -25.83 11.49 27.08
N ILE A 76 -24.86 10.63 26.77
CA ILE A 76 -24.28 9.73 27.75
C ILE A 76 -23.63 10.60 28.82
N LYS A 77 -24.29 10.74 29.98
CA LYS A 77 -23.80 11.55 31.10
C LYS A 77 -23.16 10.68 32.16
N THR A 78 -23.54 9.40 32.21
CA THR A 78 -23.15 8.48 33.26
C THR A 78 -22.78 7.11 32.72
N LEU A 79 -22.08 6.31 33.55
CA LEU A 79 -21.78 4.90 33.28
C LEU A 79 -23.04 4.08 32.97
N ASP A 80 -24.17 4.47 33.56
CA ASP A 80 -25.43 3.75 33.43
C ASP A 80 -26.08 3.97 32.06
N ASP A 81 -25.92 5.15 31.47
CA ASP A 81 -26.38 5.45 30.10
C ASP A 81 -25.67 4.58 29.06
N ILE A 82 -24.39 4.26 29.29
CA ILE A 82 -23.57 3.39 28.45
C ILE A 82 -24.05 1.96 28.56
N LYS A 83 -24.20 1.47 29.80
CA LYS A 83 -24.72 0.13 30.06
C LYS A 83 -26.06 -0.03 29.37
N ARG A 84 -26.98 0.92 29.51
CA ARG A 84 -28.28 0.92 28.80
C ARG A 84 -28.12 0.85 27.27
N LEU A 85 -27.24 1.68 26.70
CA LEU A 85 -27.04 1.75 25.24
C LEU A 85 -26.46 0.46 24.64
N PHE A 86 -25.57 -0.21 25.37
CA PHE A 86 -24.91 -1.44 24.92
C PHE A 86 -25.57 -2.73 25.45
N SER A 87 -26.64 -2.63 26.24
CA SER A 87 -27.33 -3.82 26.78
C SER A 87 -28.17 -4.57 25.75
N ASN A 88 -28.55 -3.91 24.65
CA ASN A 88 -29.34 -4.53 23.58
C ASN A 88 -28.92 -3.96 22.21
N PRO A 89 -27.75 -4.39 21.68
CA PRO A 89 -27.26 -3.88 20.41
C PRO A 89 -28.19 -4.31 19.26
N ASP A 90 -28.36 -3.44 18.28
CA ASP A 90 -29.07 -3.76 17.04
C ASP A 90 -28.39 -4.98 16.37
N PRO A 91 -29.15 -6.04 16.04
CA PRO A 91 -28.61 -7.27 15.47
C PRO A 91 -27.91 -7.07 14.11
N ASP A 92 -28.22 -5.99 13.39
CA ASP A 92 -27.64 -5.67 12.09
C ASP A 92 -26.34 -4.85 12.20
N LEU A 93 -25.98 -4.38 13.41
CA LEU A 93 -24.68 -3.76 13.62
C LEU A 93 -23.57 -4.80 13.45
N PRO A 94 -22.49 -4.48 12.72
CA PRO A 94 -21.36 -5.38 12.63
C PRO A 94 -20.86 -5.67 14.05
N LYS A 95 -20.63 -6.95 14.38
CA LYS A 95 -20.08 -7.44 15.67
C LYS A 95 -18.64 -6.97 15.95
N SER A 96 -18.23 -5.86 15.34
CA SER A 96 -16.90 -5.31 15.41
C SER A 96 -16.81 -4.41 16.62
N ILE A 97 -16.26 -4.99 17.69
CA ILE A 97 -15.74 -4.32 18.88
C ILE A 97 -16.80 -4.10 19.97
N SER A 98 -16.87 -5.06 20.90
CA SER A 98 -17.52 -4.84 22.19
C SER A 98 -16.74 -3.78 22.97
N PRO A 99 -17.34 -2.63 23.32
CA PRO A 99 -16.70 -1.70 24.22
C PRO A 99 -16.44 -2.33 25.58
N ILE A 100 -15.31 -2.00 26.21
CA ILE A 100 -15.05 -2.36 27.60
C ILE A 100 -15.45 -1.15 28.46
N VAL A 101 -16.35 -1.39 29.41
CA VAL A 101 -16.91 -0.37 30.30
C VAL A 101 -16.44 -0.69 31.72
N ASP A 102 -15.70 0.22 32.35
CA ASP A 102 -15.26 0.09 33.74
C ASP A 102 -15.39 1.43 34.50
N ASP A 103 -14.97 1.48 35.76
CA ASP A 103 -15.14 2.64 36.65
C ASP A 103 -14.35 3.88 36.20
N GLU A 104 -13.31 3.74 35.37
CA GLU A 104 -12.58 4.86 34.78
C GLU A 104 -13.22 5.35 33.46
N GLY A 105 -14.34 4.76 33.03
CA GLY A 105 -15.07 5.12 31.80
C GLY A 105 -15.10 4.06 30.69
N LEU A 106 -15.11 4.51 29.42
CA LEU A 106 -15.30 3.67 28.23
C LEU A 106 -13.98 3.49 27.47
N LEU A 107 -13.57 2.23 27.25
CA LEU A 107 -12.45 1.87 26.38
C LEU A 107 -13.01 1.36 25.05
N PHE A 108 -12.73 2.10 23.97
CA PHE A 108 -13.17 1.78 22.62
C PHE A 108 -11.98 1.81 21.66
N ASN A 109 -11.66 0.65 21.06
CA ASN A 109 -10.57 0.50 20.09
C ASN A 109 -9.22 1.11 20.56
N GLY A 110 -8.89 0.95 21.84
CA GLY A 110 -7.66 1.49 22.45
C GLY A 110 -7.74 2.95 22.92
N PHE A 111 -8.84 3.66 22.65
CA PHE A 111 -9.05 5.03 23.13
C PHE A 111 -9.90 5.06 24.41
N ARG A 112 -9.49 5.88 25.38
CA ARG A 112 -10.15 6.04 26.67
C ARG A 112 -11.02 7.30 26.70
N ILE A 113 -12.32 7.11 26.90
CA ILE A 113 -13.26 8.20 27.18
C ILE A 113 -13.56 8.18 28.67
N ARG A 114 -13.12 9.22 29.39
CA ARG A 114 -13.41 9.41 30.82
C ARG A 114 -14.66 10.26 30.94
N PHE A 115 -15.56 9.88 31.84
CA PHE A 115 -16.71 10.69 32.20
C PHE A 115 -16.29 11.67 33.31
N CYS A 116 -16.62 12.95 33.14
CA CYS A 116 -16.35 14.01 34.11
C CYS A 116 -17.51 14.13 35.11
#